data_AF-A0A218QIS4-F1
#
_entry.id   AF-A0A218QIS4-F1
#
_cell.length_a   1.000
_cell.length_b   1.000
_cell.length_c   1.000
_cell.angle_alpha   90.00
_cell.angle_beta   90.00
_cell.angle_gamma   90.00
#
_symmetry.space_group_name_H-M   'P 1'
#
loop_
_entity.id
_entity.type
_entity.pdbx_description
1 polymer ?
#
loop_
_entity_poly.entity_id
_entity_poly.type
_entity_poly.pdbx_seq_one_letter_code
_entity_poly.pdbx_strand_id
1 'polypeptide(L)' 'MSDKEAVLELVKRLPATVSLREILREIEFIAAVKEGLDEIDQGQGISVESVEQMMAEWTTT' A
#
# COMPACT_ATOMS: atom_id res chain seq x y z
N MET A 1 -8.76 -5.12 -12.32
CA MET A 1 -8.64 -6.44 -11.65
C MET A 1 -9.51 -6.39 -10.41
N SER A 2 -10.30 -7.43 -10.15
CA SER A 2 -11.09 -7.52 -8.91
C SER A 2 -10.20 -7.76 -7.69
N ASP A 3 -10.68 -7.43 -6.49
CA ASP A 3 -9.94 -7.70 -5.24
C ASP A 3 -9.63 -9.18 -5.08
N LYS A 4 -10.56 -10.05 -5.48
CA LYS A 4 -10.37 -11.49 -5.47
C LYS A 4 -9.19 -11.93 -6.34
N GLU A 5 -9.09 -11.40 -7.56
CA GLU A 5 -7.98 -11.71 -8.46
C GLU A 5 -6.65 -11.18 -7.89
N ALA A 6 -6.66 -10.00 -7.27
CA ALA A 6 -5.47 -9.43 -6.62
C ALA A 6 -4.94 -10.35 -5.52
N VAL A 7 -5.83 -10.84 -4.66
CA VAL A 7 -5.47 -11.76 -3.56
C VAL A 7 -4.96 -13.10 -4.11
N LEU A 8 -5.59 -13.64 -5.16
CA LEU A 8 -5.13 -14.89 -5.77
C LEU A 8 -3.73 -14.73 -6.39
N GLU A 9 -3.46 -13.62 -7.07
CA GLU A 9 -2.15 -13.34 -7.64
C GLU A 9 -1.09 -13.09 -6.57
N LEU A 10 -1.44 -12.43 -5.46
CA LEU A 10 -0.57 -12.29 -4.30
C LEU A 10 -0.17 -13.68 -3.77
N VAL A 11 -1.15 -14.53 -3.45
CA VAL A 11 -0.90 -15.85 -2.85
C VAL A 11 -0.06 -16.74 -3.77
N LYS A 12 -0.24 -16.66 -5.09
CA LYS A 12 0.60 -17.41 -6.06
C LYS A 12 2.08 -17.01 -6.05
N ARG A 13 2.39 -15.77 -5.69
CA ARG A 13 3.76 -15.21 -5.70
C ARG A 13 4.47 -15.38 -4.36
N LEU A 14 3.72 -15.57 -3.27
CA LEU A 14 4.29 -15.73 -1.94
C LEU A 14 5.02 -17.08 -1.81
N PRO A 15 6.10 -17.14 -1.03
CA PRO A 15 6.79 -18.39 -0.76
C PRO A 15 5.91 -19.35 0.04
N ALA A 16 6.07 -20.66 -0.17
CA ALA A 16 5.28 -21.69 0.50
C ALA A 16 5.41 -21.69 2.03
N THR A 17 6.44 -21.04 2.57
CA THR A 17 6.71 -20.93 4.01
C THR A 17 6.05 -19.72 4.67
N VAL A 18 5.35 -18.88 3.90
CA VAL A 18 4.71 -17.67 4.44
C VAL A 18 3.62 -18.04 5.45
N SER A 19 3.58 -17.34 6.57
CA SER A 19 2.53 -17.52 7.57
C SER A 19 1.24 -16.80 7.15
N LEU A 20 0.09 -17.26 7.65
CA LEU A 20 -1.19 -16.58 7.42
C LEU A 20 -1.18 -15.11 7.88
N ARG A 21 -0.43 -14.80 8.95
CA ARG A 21 -0.30 -13.43 9.47
C ARG A 21 0.47 -12.52 8.50
N GLU A 22 1.49 -13.05 7.84
CA GLU A 22 2.21 -12.30 6.80
C GLU A 22 1.34 -12.11 5.57
N ILE A 23 0.57 -13.13 5.15
CA ILE A 23 -0.41 -12.98 4.05
C ILE A 23 -1.39 -11.85 4.34
N LEU A 24 -1.94 -11.76 5.56
CA LEU A 24 -2.86 -10.70 5.94
C LEU A 24 -2.21 -9.31 5.84
N ARG A 25 -0.96 -9.17 6.31
CA ARG A 25 -0.22 -7.90 6.21
C ARG A 25 -0.03 -7.47 4.76
N GLU A 26 0.30 -8.40 3.86
CA GLU A 26 0.43 -8.10 2.43
C GLU A 26 -0.90 -7.66 1.81
N ILE A 27 -2.02 -8.28 2.21
CA ILE A 27 -3.36 -7.87 1.78
C ILE A 27 -3.67 -6.45 2.28
N GLU A 28 -3.40 -6.14 3.54
CA GLU A 28 -3.58 -4.80 4.12
C GLU A 28 -2.74 -3.75 3.38
N PHE A 29 -1.49 -4.09 3.04
CA PHE A 29 -0.63 -3.20 2.25
C PHE A 29 -1.23 -2.90 0.87
N ILE A 30 -1.69 -3.94 0.14
CA ILE A 30 -2.33 -3.75 -1.16
C ILE A 30 -3.59 -2.89 -1.04
N ALA A 31 -4.41 -3.12 -0.01
CA ALA A 31 -5.62 -2.34 0.22
C ALA A 31 -5.30 -0.85 0.43
N ALA A 32 -4.31 -0.55 1.29
CA ALA A 32 -3.87 0.83 1.54
C ALA A 32 -3.31 1.51 0.29
N VAL A 33 -2.56 0.79 -0.56
CA VAL A 33 -2.07 1.34 -1.84
C VAL A 33 -3.23 1.68 -2.77
N LYS A 34 -4.24 0.80 -2.87
CA LYS A 34 -5.42 1.06 -3.71
C LYS A 34 -6.21 2.26 -3.22
N GLU A 35 -6.41 2.37 -1.91
CA GLU A 35 -7.06 3.53 -1.29
C GLU A 35 -6.32 4.82 -1.63
N GLY A 36 -5.00 4.87 -1.45
CA GLY A 36 -4.22 6.07 -1.79
C GLY A 36 -4.26 6.43 -3.28
N LEU A 37 -4.34 5.45 -4.18
CA LEU A 37 -4.53 5.72 -5.62
C LEU A 37 -5.93 6.30 -5.91
N ASP A 38 -6.97 5.76 -5.29
CA ASP A 38 -8.34 6.26 -5.44
C ASP A 38 -8.47 7.69 -4.89
N GLU A 39 -7.80 8.02 -3.78
CA GLU A 39 -7.72 9.38 -3.23
C GLU A 39 -7.04 10.36 -4.20
N ILE A 40 -5.94 9.94 -4.85
CA ILE A 40 -5.27 10.75 -5.87
C ILE A 40 -6.20 11.02 -7.06
N ASP A 41 -6.90 10.01 -7.55
CA ASP A 41 -7.85 10.15 -8.66
C ASP A 41 -9.02 11.10 -8.31
N GLN A 42 -9.38 11.19 -7.02
CA GLN A 42 -10.36 12.13 -6.49
C GLN A 42 -9.80 13.54 -6.24
N GLY A 43 -8.52 13.78 -6.51
CA GLY A 43 -7.86 15.07 -6.28
C GLY A 43 -7.52 15.35 -4.82
N GLN A 44 -7.46 14.32 -3.96
CA GLN A 44 -7.11 14.42 -2.54
C GLN A 44 -5.60 14.29 -2.28
N GLY A 45 -4.78 14.24 -3.34
CA GLY A 45 -3.33 14.26 -3.22
C GLY A 45 -2.80 15.58 -2.62
N ILE A 46 -1.61 15.50 -2.01
CA ILE A 46 -0.88 16.66 -1.51
C ILE A 46 0.21 17.10 -2.48
N SER A 47 0.67 18.35 -2.38
CA SER A 47 1.75 18.85 -3.25
C SER A 47 3.10 18.26 -2.87
N VAL A 48 4.06 18.31 -3.80
CA VAL A 48 5.43 17.83 -3.58
C VAL A 48 6.09 18.60 -2.44
N GLU A 49 5.86 19.91 -2.34
CA GLU A 49 6.38 20.74 -1.26
C GLU A 49 5.86 20.31 0.12
N SER A 50 4.59 19.91 0.21
CA SER A 50 4.03 19.34 1.44
C SER A 50 4.70 18.02 1.81
N VAL A 51 4.97 17.16 0.82
CA VAL A 51 5.70 15.90 1.03
C VAL A 51 7.11 16.16 1.56
N GLU A 52 7.84 17.13 0.99
CA GLU A 52 9.19 17.49 1.43
C GLU A 52 9.23 17.92 2.91
N GLN A 53 8.24 18.71 3.35
CA GLN A 53 8.11 19.11 4.75
C GLN A 53 7.86 17.92 5.68
N MET A 54 6.96 17.00 5.31
CA MET A 54 6.69 15.79 6.08
C MET A 54 7.93 14.90 6.19
N MET A 55 8.70 14.75 5.10
CA MET A 55 9.92 13.95 5.11
C MET A 55 11.02 14.56 6.02
N ALA A 56 11.08 15.88 6.12
CA ALA A 56 12.00 16.55 7.04
C ALA A 56 11.72 16.18 8.51
N GLU A 57 10.45 16.02 8.89
CA GLU A 57 10.06 15.61 10.25
C GLU A 57 10.48 14.17 10.57
N TRP A 58 10.57 13.30 9.56
CA TRP A 58 10.96 11.90 9.73
C TRP A 58 12.48 11.69 9.80
N THR A 59 13.24 12.62 9.20
CA THR A 59 14.70 12.54 9.10
C THR A 59 15.42 13.36 10.19
N THR A 60 14.69 14.20 10.92
CA THR A 60 15.24 14.94 12.06
C THR A 60 15.20 14.07 13.32
N THR A 61 16.33 13.43 13.63
CA THR A 61 16.61 12.75 14.92
C THR A 61 17.51 13.64 15.79
#